data_AF-A0AAN9ZG04-F1
#
_entry.id   AF-A0AAN9ZG04-F1
#
_cell.length_a   1.000
_cell.length_b   1.000
_cell.length_c   1.000
_cell.angle_alpha   90.00
_cell.angle_beta   90.00
_cell.angle_gamma   90.00
#
_symmetry.space_group_name_H-M   'P 1'
#
loop_
_entity.id
_entity.type
_entity.pdbx_description
1 polymer ?
#
loop_
_entity_poly.entity_id
_entity_poly.type
_entity_poly.pdbx_seq_one_letter_code
_entity_poly.pdbx_strand_id
1 'polypeptide(L)'
;MSWTEVESAIKSCVVSKKGVMTLTDLEGEYYELVGQAIPFRTFGCDSLEVFLHKISGVYLSQNGRGEIVITANSKKTEHIANLVKKQKADPKALKKRVSVVNID
;
A
#
# COMPACT_ATOMS: atom_id res chain seq x y z
N MET A 1 -9.55 8.91 -21.55
CA MET A 1 -9.03 7.55 -21.33
C MET A 1 -10.17 6.64 -20.91
N SER A 2 -10.15 5.41 -21.40
CA SER A 2 -11.05 4.33 -20.99
C SER A 2 -10.63 3.73 -19.64
N TRP A 3 -11.55 2.99 -19.01
CA TRP A 3 -11.28 2.27 -17.76
C TRP A 3 -10.06 1.34 -17.89
N THR A 4 -9.99 0.56 -18.97
CA THR A 4 -8.97 -0.47 -19.18
C THR A 4 -7.57 0.12 -19.40
N GLU A 5 -7.47 1.28 -20.05
CA GLU A 5 -6.20 2.01 -20.20
C GLU A 5 -5.69 2.51 -18.84
N VAL A 6 -6.57 3.09 -18.03
CA VAL A 6 -6.20 3.57 -16.68
C VAL A 6 -5.81 2.40 -15.78
N GLU A 7 -6.56 1.30 -15.82
CA GLU A 7 -6.27 0.08 -15.07
C GLU A 7 -4.89 -0.49 -15.43
N SER A 8 -4.56 -0.53 -16.72
CA SER A 8 -3.28 -1.07 -17.21
C SER A 8 -2.09 -0.20 -16.80
N ALA A 9 -2.25 1.12 -16.88
CA ALA A 9 -1.24 2.07 -16.43
C ALA A 9 -0.99 1.94 -14.91
N ILE A 10 -2.05 1.87 -14.10
CA ILE A 10 -1.90 1.67 -12.64
C ILE A 10 -1.19 0.36 -12.32
N LYS A 11 -1.57 -0.75 -12.97
CA LYS A 11 -0.88 -2.03 -12.78
C LYS A 11 0.60 -1.93 -13.13
N SER A 12 0.93 -1.19 -14.19
CA SER A 12 2.31 -0.95 -14.60
C SER A 12 3.10 -0.18 -13.54
N CYS A 13 2.54 0.90 -12.98
CA CYS A 13 3.15 1.66 -11.89
C CYS A 13 3.39 0.78 -10.64
N VAL A 14 2.37 0.01 -10.23
CA VAL A 14 2.46 -0.81 -9.01
C VAL A 14 3.48 -1.96 -9.18
N VAL A 15 3.59 -2.54 -10.38
CA VAL A 15 4.54 -3.63 -10.64
C VAL A 15 5.98 -3.14 -10.83
N SER A 16 6.18 -1.94 -11.38
CA SER A 16 7.52 -1.39 -11.65
C SER A 16 8.24 -0.91 -10.38
N LYS A 17 7.49 -0.43 -9.38
CA LYS A 17 8.08 0.12 -8.15
C LYS A 17 8.57 -0.98 -7.21
N LYS A 18 9.84 -0.91 -6.84
CA LYS A 18 10.41 -1.75 -5.77
C LYS A 18 10.07 -1.14 -4.41
N GLY A 19 9.43 -1.92 -3.54
CA GLY A 19 9.16 -1.51 -2.15
C GLY A 19 7.70 -1.14 -1.89
N VAL A 20 7.47 -0.34 -0.85
CA VAL A 20 6.15 0.11 -0.43
C VAL A 20 5.74 1.34 -1.26
N MET A 21 4.53 1.33 -1.82
CA MET A 21 3.98 2.44 -2.59
C MET A 21 2.80 3.07 -1.83
N THR A 22 2.81 4.38 -1.64
CA THR A 22 1.66 5.12 -1.07
C THR A 22 0.67 5.57 -2.16
N LEU A 23 -0.49 6.11 -1.78
CA LEU A 23 -1.42 6.74 -2.75
C LEU A 23 -0.75 7.90 -3.50
N THR A 24 -0.04 8.76 -2.78
CA THR A 24 0.68 9.91 -3.37
C THR A 24 1.78 9.48 -4.32
N ASP A 25 2.51 8.42 -3.98
CA ASP A 25 3.51 7.83 -4.87
C ASP A 25 2.88 7.35 -6.18
N LEU A 26 1.74 6.67 -6.11
CA LEU A 26 1.05 6.19 -7.31
C LEU A 26 0.60 7.35 -8.19
N GLU A 27 0.07 8.43 -7.60
CA GLU A 27 -0.35 9.61 -8.36
C GLU A 27 0.81 10.23 -9.13
N GLY A 28 1.99 10.35 -8.48
CA GLY A 28 3.21 10.81 -9.12
C GLY A 28 3.67 9.91 -10.27
N GLU A 29 3.83 8.62 -10.01
CA GLU A 29 4.28 7.64 -11.01
C GLU A 29 3.31 7.54 -12.21
N TYR A 30 2.00 7.61 -11.93
CA TYR A 30 0.99 7.62 -12.98
C TYR A 30 1.09 8.90 -13.82
N TYR A 31 1.27 10.06 -13.18
CA TYR A 31 1.45 11.33 -13.88
C TYR A 31 2.71 11.33 -14.74
N GLU A 32 3.82 10.79 -14.24
CA GLU A 32 5.06 10.64 -15.02
C GLU A 32 4.89 9.71 -16.21
N LEU A 33 4.15 8.60 -16.06
CA LEU A 33 3.92 7.61 -17.11
C LEU A 33 2.92 8.08 -18.19
N VAL A 34 1.82 8.70 -17.77
CA VAL A 34 0.65 8.99 -18.63
C VAL A 34 0.58 10.48 -19.02
N GLY A 35 1.23 11.37 -18.25
CA GLY A 35 1.22 12.82 -18.46
C GLY A 35 -0.03 13.53 -17.92
N GLN A 36 -0.88 12.84 -17.16
CA GLN A 36 -2.10 13.42 -16.57
C GLN A 36 -2.47 12.75 -15.25
N ALA A 37 -3.29 13.41 -14.44
CA ALA A 37 -3.77 12.86 -13.18
C ALA A 37 -4.71 11.66 -13.38
N ILE A 38 -4.76 10.76 -12.40
CA ILE A 38 -5.65 9.58 -12.43
C ILE A 38 -7.12 10.07 -12.45
N PRO A 39 -7.91 9.72 -13.48
CA PRO A 39 -9.26 10.27 -13.62
C PRO A 39 -10.30 9.47 -12.82
N PHE A 40 -10.05 9.14 -11.56
CA PHE A 40 -10.94 8.28 -10.75
C PHE A 40 -12.37 8.83 -10.62
N ARG A 41 -12.54 10.17 -10.61
CA ARG A 41 -13.86 10.82 -10.56
C ARG A 41 -14.68 10.59 -11.82
N THR A 42 -14.06 10.46 -12.99
CA THR A 42 -14.79 10.21 -14.24
C THR A 42 -15.38 8.80 -14.28
N PHE A 43 -14.92 7.91 -13.39
CA PHE A 43 -15.45 6.57 -13.19
C PHE A 43 -16.41 6.48 -11.99
N GLY A 44 -16.93 7.62 -11.52
CA GLY A 44 -17.89 7.68 -10.41
C GLY A 44 -17.32 7.22 -9.08
N CYS A 45 -16.02 7.44 -8.84
CA CYS A 45 -15.38 7.17 -7.56
C CYS A 45 -15.08 8.48 -6.83
N ASP A 46 -15.40 8.54 -5.54
CA ASP A 46 -15.23 9.76 -4.74
C ASP A 46 -13.78 9.98 -4.27
N SER A 47 -12.98 8.92 -4.28
CA SER A 47 -11.56 8.93 -3.94
C SER A 47 -10.75 7.94 -4.79
N LEU A 48 -9.43 8.16 -4.83
CA LEU A 48 -8.49 7.22 -5.45
C LEU A 48 -8.55 5.84 -4.77
N GLU A 49 -8.66 5.79 -3.44
CA GLU A 49 -8.81 4.55 -2.68
C GLU A 49 -10.00 3.70 -3.15
N VAL A 50 -11.18 4.32 -3.28
CA VAL A 50 -12.40 3.64 -3.77
C VAL A 50 -12.20 3.11 -5.19
N PHE A 51 -11.50 3.86 -6.04
CA PHE A 51 -11.20 3.44 -7.40
C PHE A 51 -10.22 2.26 -7.44
N LEU A 52 -9.15 2.28 -6.65
CA LEU A 52 -8.17 1.19 -6.58
C LEU A 52 -8.78 -0.11 -6.06
N HIS A 53 -9.75 -0.04 -5.16
CA HIS A 53 -10.51 -1.22 -4.71
C HIS A 53 -11.28 -1.95 -5.82
N LYS A 54 -11.60 -1.26 -6.93
CA LYS A 54 -12.26 -1.85 -8.09
C LYS A 54 -11.28 -2.50 -9.07
N ILE A 55 -9.97 -2.30 -8.91
CA ILE A 55 -8.96 -2.85 -9.80
C ILE A 55 -8.49 -4.22 -9.30
N SER A 56 -8.80 -5.26 -10.07
CA SER A 56 -8.34 -6.61 -9.75
C SER A 56 -6.81 -6.72 -9.77
N GLY A 57 -6.24 -7.31 -8.72
CA GLY A 57 -4.79 -7.51 -8.58
C GLY A 57 -4.05 -6.36 -7.90
N VAL A 58 -4.73 -5.26 -7.56
CA VAL A 58 -4.22 -4.18 -6.71
C VAL A 58 -4.88 -4.30 -5.33
N TYR A 59 -4.06 -4.22 -4.29
CA TYR A 59 -4.53 -4.39 -2.91
C TYR A 59 -4.03 -3.24 -2.04
N LEU A 60 -4.93 -2.76 -1.18
CA LEU A 60 -4.65 -1.71 -0.21
C LEU A 60 -4.53 -2.31 1.19
N SER A 61 -3.60 -1.79 1.97
CA SER A 61 -3.44 -2.12 3.39
C SER A 61 -2.93 -0.90 4.14
N GLN A 62 -2.95 -0.95 5.48
CA GLN A 62 -2.33 0.09 6.30
C GLN A 62 -0.99 -0.40 6.84
N ASN A 63 0.02 0.47 6.79
CA ASN A 63 1.30 0.20 7.43
C ASN A 63 1.23 0.43 8.96
N GLY A 64 2.33 0.16 9.67
CA GLY A 64 2.38 0.33 11.13
C GLY A 64 2.25 1.79 11.62
N ARG A 65 2.21 2.76 10.71
CA ARG A 65 2.00 4.19 10.97
C ARG A 65 0.59 4.65 10.58
N GLY A 66 -0.27 3.75 10.12
CA GLY A 66 -1.64 4.04 9.67
C GLY A 66 -1.74 4.57 8.24
N GLU A 67 -0.64 4.61 7.47
CA GLU A 67 -0.66 5.09 6.08
C GLU A 67 -1.14 3.99 5.14
N ILE A 68 -1.96 4.36 4.15
CA ILE A 68 -2.41 3.45 3.10
C ILE A 68 -1.25 3.13 2.16
N VAL A 69 -1.03 1.83 1.95
CA VAL A 69 0.00 1.30 1.07
C VAL A 69 -0.61 0.34 0.05
N ILE A 70 -0.08 0.40 -1.16
CA ILE A 70 -0.52 -0.32 -2.34
C ILE A 70 0.44 -1.48 -2.59
N THR A 71 -0.12 -2.65 -2.87
CA THR A 71 0.64 -3.84 -3.26
C THR A 71 -0.01 -4.53 -4.45
N ALA A 72 0.80 -5.15 -5.31
CA ALA A 72 0.33 -6.07 -6.33
C ALA A 72 0.65 -7.51 -5.92
N ASN A 73 -0.32 -8.42 -6.03
CA ASN A 73 0.00 -9.85 -6.01
C ASN A 73 0.57 -10.23 -7.37
N SER A 74 1.85 -10.56 -7.41
CA SER A 74 2.26 -11.66 -8.29
C SER A 74 2.03 -12.94 -7.48
N LYS A 75 1.70 -14.07 -8.12
CA LYS A 75 1.61 -15.38 -7.44
C LYS A 75 2.86 -15.76 -6.61
N LYS A 76 3.97 -15.01 -6.70
CA LYS A 76 5.19 -15.13 -5.89
C LYS A 76 5.14 -14.42 -4.52
N THR A 77 4.30 -13.40 -4.30
CA THR A 77 4.35 -12.56 -3.08
C THR A 77 3.40 -13.01 -1.96
N GLU A 78 2.46 -13.92 -2.24
CA GLU A 78 1.49 -14.44 -1.26
C GLU A 78 2.15 -15.19 -0.09
N HIS A 79 3.27 -15.89 -0.36
CA HIS A 79 4.01 -16.60 0.69
C HIS A 79 4.83 -15.66 1.59
N ILE A 80 5.35 -14.56 1.03
CA ILE A 80 6.15 -13.58 1.77
C ILE A 80 5.26 -12.69 2.65
N ALA A 81 4.09 -12.28 2.15
CA ALA A 81 3.14 -11.47 2.92
C ALA A 81 2.67 -12.19 4.20
N ASN A 82 2.48 -13.52 4.13
CA ASN A 82 2.14 -14.34 5.30
C ASN A 82 3.30 -14.53 6.29
N LEU A 83 4.56 -14.50 5.82
CA LEU A 83 5.73 -14.57 6.68
C LEU A 83 6.00 -13.25 7.41
N VAL A 84 5.83 -12.11 6.75
CA VAL A 84 6.02 -10.77 7.37
C VAL A 84 4.93 -10.47 8.41
N LYS A 85 3.67 -10.88 8.16
CA LYS A 85 2.58 -10.73 9.14
C LYS A 85 2.83 -11.50 10.44
N LYS A 86 3.55 -12.63 10.39
CA LYS A 86 3.89 -13.45 11.57
C LYS A 86 5.15 -12.97 12.32
N GLN A 87 5.94 -12.06 11.75
CA GLN A 87 7.17 -11.56 12.38
C GLN A 87 6.96 -10.33 13.28
N LYS A 88 5.79 -9.66 13.22
CA LYS A 88 5.49 -8.45 14.03
C LYS A 88 4.61 -8.70 15.27
N ALA A 89 4.65 -9.89 15.84
CA ALA A 89 4.07 -10.12 17.16
C ALA A 89 5.01 -10.98 17.99
N ASP A 90 5.96 -10.33 18.67
CA ASP A 90 6.55 -10.88 19.88
C ASP A 90 6.04 -10.06 21.07
N PRO A 91 4.96 -10.49 21.77
CA PRO A 91 4.38 -9.77 22.90
C PRO A 91 5.29 -9.65 24.13
N LYS A 92 6.52 -10.18 24.07
CA LYS A 92 7.44 -10.26 25.21
C LYS A 92 8.25 -8.99 25.49
N ALA A 93 8.24 -7.99 24.61
CA ALA A 93 9.00 -6.75 24.84
C ALA A 93 8.26 -5.69 25.67
N LEU A 94 6.98 -5.89 26.02
CA LEU A 94 6.17 -4.90 26.76
C LEU A 94 6.15 -5.07 28.29
N LYS A 95 7.01 -5.93 28.87
CA LYS A 95 7.08 -6.11 30.33
C LYS A 95 8.52 -6.10 30.86
N LYS A 96 9.13 -4.92 30.95
CA LYS A 96 10.13 -4.58 31.99
C LYS A 96 10.60 -3.11 31.86
N ARG A 97 9.71 -2.18 32.21
CA ARG A 97 10.11 -0.90 32.80
C ARG A 97 9.23 -0.68 34.02
N VAL A 98 9.40 -1.56 35.01
CA VAL A 98 8.96 -1.26 36.38
C VAL A 98 10.18 -0.67 37.07
N SER A 99 10.00 0.57 37.49
CA SER A 99 10.89 1.42 38.26
C SER A 99 11.49 0.67 39.45
N VAL A 100 12.81 0.74 39.60
CA VAL A 100 13.44 0.68 40.92
C VAL A 100 14.28 1.94 41.04
N VAL A 101 13.66 2.97 41.61
CA VAL A 101 14.37 3.99 42.37
C VAL A 101 14.62 3.34 43.73
N ASN A 102 15.87 3.32 44.19
CA ASN A 102 16.16 3.64 45.58
C ASN A 102 17.62 4.12 45.69
N ILE A 103 17.70 5.25 46.38
CA ILE A 103 18.85 6.05 46.76
C ILE A 103 19.25 5.62 48.18
N ASP A 104 20.56 5.79 48.47
CA ASP A 104 21.32 5.57 49.71
C ASP A 104 21.69 4.13 50.11
#